data_AF-A0A176YUR4-F1
#
_entry.id   AF-A0A176YUR4-F1
#
_cell.length_a   1.000
_cell.length_b   1.000
_cell.length_c   1.000
_cell.angle_alpha   90.00
_cell.angle_beta   90.00
_cell.angle_gamma   90.00
#
_symmetry.space_group_name_H-M   'P 1'
#
loop_
_entity.id
_entity.type
_entity.pdbx_description
1 polymer ?
#
loop_
_entity_poly.entity_id
_entity_poly.type
_entity_poly.pdbx_seq_one_letter_code
_entity_poly.pdbx_strand_id
1 'polypeptide(L)'
;MSSPSSAKEPQRLLRAWQLALLRFAVTLDDGDKLNVAAIAAELDRLSGRTLGDSLHFFRRTSSQLCAAIDGQQQNSEAILEHFCEQIDEPRLRLAFAAAVGIARSNRAPPAARPKRNHDLFRGLPARRTASL
;
A
#
# COMPACT_ATOMS: atom_id res chain seq x y z
N MET A 1 35.91 -8.96 10.90
CA MET A 1 34.78 -9.88 11.14
C MET A 1 33.52 -9.02 11.26
N SER A 2 32.73 -8.91 10.19
CA SER A 2 31.52 -8.07 10.17
C SER A 2 30.35 -8.86 10.76
N SER A 3 29.77 -8.37 11.86
CA SER A 3 28.66 -9.03 12.55
C SER A 3 27.41 -9.14 11.67
N PRO A 4 26.69 -10.28 11.67
CA PRO A 4 25.47 -10.49 10.86
C PRO A 4 24.27 -9.62 11.27
N SER A 5 24.41 -8.75 12.27
CA SER A 5 23.38 -7.82 12.74
C SER A 5 23.24 -6.58 11.85
N SER A 6 24.33 -6.13 11.21
CA SER A 6 24.33 -4.83 10.50
C SER A 6 23.53 -4.84 9.20
N ALA A 7 23.35 -6.00 8.55
CA ALA A 7 22.59 -6.11 7.30
C ALA A 7 21.07 -6.24 7.52
N LYS A 8 20.63 -6.63 8.73
CA LYS A 8 19.22 -6.79 9.08
C LYS A 8 18.53 -5.45 9.33
N GLU A 9 19.27 -4.46 9.82
CA GLU A 9 18.74 -3.12 10.13
C GLU A 9 18.27 -2.36 8.88
N PRO A 10 19.06 -2.26 7.78
CA PRO A 10 18.60 -1.63 6.54
C PRO A 10 17.37 -2.31 5.93
N GLN A 11 17.31 -3.65 5.94
CA GLN A 11 16.17 -4.40 5.44
C GLN A 11 14.90 -4.18 6.26
N ARG A 12 15.04 -4.15 7.60
CA ARG A 12 13.93 -3.86 8.51
C ARG A 12 13.40 -2.44 8.28
N LEU A 13 14.29 -1.47 8.12
CA LEU A 13 13.91 -0.09 7.92
C LEU A 13 13.27 0.13 6.53
N LEU A 14 13.78 -0.52 5.49
CA LEU A 14 13.16 -0.52 4.16
C LEU A 14 11.74 -1.09 4.23
N ARG A 15 11.55 -2.20 4.95
CA ARG A 15 10.22 -2.80 5.16
C ARG A 15 9.30 -1.87 5.95
N ALA A 16 9.81 -1.19 6.99
CA ALA A 16 9.05 -0.22 7.77
C ALA A 16 8.60 0.96 6.89
N TRP A 17 9.47 1.43 6.00
CA TRP A 17 9.15 2.48 5.03
C TRP A 17 8.06 2.07 4.05
N GLN A 18 8.15 0.88 3.46
CA GLN A 18 7.10 0.36 2.57
C GLN A 18 5.75 0.17 3.30
N LEU A 19 5.78 -0.27 4.57
CA LEU A 19 4.57 -0.39 5.39
C LEU A 19 3.98 0.98 5.78
N ALA A 20 4.82 1.99 6.01
CA ALA A 20 4.35 3.35 6.26
C ALA A 20 3.68 3.95 5.02
N LEU A 21 4.24 3.71 3.83
CA LEU A 21 3.62 4.08 2.55
C LEU A 21 2.28 3.38 2.34
N LEU A 22 2.19 2.07 2.63
CA LEU A 22 0.93 1.34 2.59
C LEU A 22 -0.10 1.95 3.56
N ARG A 23 0.31 2.25 4.79
CA ARG A 23 -0.58 2.84 5.79
C ARG A 23 -1.13 4.18 5.29
N PHE A 24 -0.25 5.06 4.79
CA PHE A 24 -0.67 6.33 4.20
C PHE A 24 -1.62 6.14 3.02
N ALA A 25 -1.34 5.21 2.11
CA ALA A 25 -2.23 4.90 0.97
C ALA A 25 -3.64 4.44 1.40
N VAL A 26 -3.76 3.84 2.58
CA VAL A 26 -5.05 3.38 3.13
C VAL A 26 -5.77 4.48 3.90
N THR A 27 -5.05 5.33 4.65
CA THR A 27 -5.65 6.32 5.56
C THR A 27 -5.83 7.69 4.92
N LEU A 28 -4.95 8.06 3.99
CA LEU A 28 -4.77 9.41 3.44
C LEU A 28 -4.54 10.47 4.53
N ASP A 29 -4.04 10.08 5.70
CA ASP A 29 -3.79 10.97 6.83
C ASP A 29 -2.43 11.68 6.71
N ASP A 30 -2.39 12.99 6.96
CA ASP A 30 -1.16 13.78 6.87
C ASP A 30 -0.13 13.39 7.96
N GLY A 31 -0.57 12.86 9.10
CA GLY A 31 0.32 12.28 10.11
C GLY A 31 1.08 11.06 9.57
N ASP A 32 0.43 10.26 8.73
CA ASP A 32 1.07 9.13 8.07
C ASP A 32 2.08 9.59 6.99
N LYS A 33 1.84 10.72 6.28
CA LYS A 33 2.85 11.34 5.39
C LYS A 33 4.09 11.77 6.16
N LEU A 34 3.92 12.40 7.33
CA LEU A 34 5.04 12.83 8.18
C LEU A 34 5.84 11.62 8.68
N ASN A 35 5.16 10.53 9.04
CA ASN A 35 5.81 9.29 9.44
C ASN A 35 6.63 8.67 8.28
N VAL A 36 6.09 8.65 7.05
CA VAL A 36 6.83 8.22 5.86
C VAL A 36 8.10 9.07 5.67
N ALA A 37 7.98 10.40 5.77
CA ALA A 37 9.12 11.31 5.62
C ALA A 37 10.19 11.10 6.70
N ALA A 38 9.79 10.82 7.95
CA ALA A 38 10.71 10.55 9.04
C ALA A 38 11.52 9.27 8.82
N ILE A 39 10.87 8.18 8.39
CA ILE A 39 11.55 6.91 8.10
C ILE A 39 12.47 7.06 6.87
N ALA A 40 12.02 7.78 5.85
CA ALA A 40 12.83 8.07 4.66
C ALA A 40 14.11 8.84 5.00
N ALA A 41 14.04 9.81 5.91
CA ALA A 41 15.23 10.53 6.38
C ALA A 41 16.22 9.60 7.10
N GLU A 42 15.75 8.59 7.85
CA GLU A 42 16.63 7.60 8.46
C GLU A 42 17.28 6.68 7.41
N LEU A 43 16.52 6.24 6.39
CA LEU A 43 17.07 5.45 5.28
C LEU A 43 18.16 6.18 4.51
N ASP A 44 17.93 7.48 4.23
CA ASP A 44 18.89 8.35 3.60
C ASP A 44 20.16 8.54 4.45
N ARG A 45 20.01 8.68 5.79
CA ARG A 45 21.16 8.73 6.72
C ARG A 45 22.00 7.46 6.71
N LEU A 46 21.36 6.29 6.64
CA LEU A 46 22.07 5.00 6.59
C LEU A 46 22.75 4.78 5.23
N SER A 47 22.08 5.18 4.14
CA SER A 47 22.61 5.07 2.77
C SER A 47 23.77 6.04 2.51
N GLY A 48 23.68 7.24 3.08
CA GLY A 48 24.69 8.30 2.98
C GLY A 48 26.06 7.97 3.57
N ARG A 49 26.11 7.02 4.51
CA ARG A 49 27.39 6.52 5.07
C ARG A 49 28.18 5.66 4.08
N THR A 50 27.56 5.24 2.98
CA THR A 50 28.13 4.26 2.04
C THR A 50 28.37 4.86 0.65
N LEU A 51 27.50 5.76 0.16
CA LEU A 51 27.66 6.44 -1.13
C LEU A 51 27.22 7.91 -1.01
N GLY A 52 28.16 8.85 -1.13
CA GLY A 52 27.95 10.29 -0.90
C GLY A 52 26.90 10.99 -1.76
N ASP A 53 26.32 10.33 -2.77
CA ASP A 53 25.31 10.89 -3.69
C ASP A 53 23.87 10.42 -3.42
N SER A 54 23.65 9.44 -2.52
CA SER A 54 22.32 8.87 -2.25
C SER A 54 21.57 9.60 -1.11
N LEU A 55 22.09 10.73 -0.62
CA LEU A 55 21.67 11.36 0.63
C LEU A 55 20.21 11.79 0.72
N HIS A 56 19.47 11.83 -0.39
CA HIS A 56 18.08 12.27 -0.44
C HIS A 56 17.17 11.37 -1.29
N PHE A 57 17.63 10.17 -1.66
CA PHE A 57 16.86 9.28 -2.53
C PHE A 57 15.50 8.94 -1.91
N PHE A 58 15.48 8.45 -0.68
CA PHE A 58 14.25 8.02 -0.03
C PHE A 58 13.33 9.20 0.25
N ARG A 59 13.87 10.37 0.62
CA ARG A 59 13.06 11.59 0.79
C ARG A 59 12.41 12.04 -0.52
N ARG A 60 13.16 12.05 -1.63
CA ARG A 60 12.62 12.43 -2.95
C ARG A 60 11.55 11.44 -3.41
N THR A 61 11.85 10.14 -3.35
CA THR A 61 10.93 9.07 -3.73
C THR A 61 9.67 9.10 -2.86
N SER A 62 9.79 9.30 -1.55
CA SER A 62 8.65 9.41 -0.64
C SER A 62 7.75 10.60 -0.97
N SER A 63 8.34 11.76 -1.24
CA SER A 63 7.56 12.95 -1.62
C SER A 63 6.80 12.72 -2.93
N GLN A 64 7.43 12.08 -3.91
CA GLN A 64 6.81 11.76 -5.19
C GLN A 64 5.66 10.74 -5.02
N LEU A 65 5.88 9.69 -4.22
CA LEU A 65 4.85 8.68 -3.95
C LEU A 65 3.67 9.26 -3.16
N CYS A 66 3.93 10.12 -2.17
CA CYS A 66 2.84 10.76 -1.42
C CYS A 66 2.00 11.65 -2.34
N ALA A 67 2.63 12.47 -3.19
CA ALA A 67 1.93 13.29 -4.17
C ALA A 67 1.15 12.46 -5.21
N ALA A 68 1.68 11.30 -5.61
CA ALA A 68 0.98 10.38 -6.51
C ALA A 68 -0.23 9.72 -5.84
N ILE A 69 -0.11 9.32 -4.57
CA ILE A 69 -1.23 8.78 -3.76
C ILE A 69 -2.33 9.85 -3.57
N ASP A 70 -1.94 11.11 -3.33
CA ASP A 70 -2.87 12.25 -3.25
C ASP A 70 -3.51 12.62 -4.60
N GLY A 71 -3.09 11.98 -5.71
CA GLY A 71 -3.59 12.28 -7.06
C GLY A 71 -3.12 13.63 -7.63
N GLN A 72 -2.05 14.22 -7.07
CA GLN A 72 -1.55 15.54 -7.45
C GLN A 72 -0.63 15.53 -8.67
N GLN A 73 -0.25 14.36 -9.18
CA GLN A 73 0.65 14.19 -10.32
C GLN A 73 -0.10 13.67 -11.55
N GLN A 74 0.20 14.21 -12.74
CA GLN A 74 -0.42 13.75 -13.99
C GLN A 74 -0.05 12.29 -14.34
N ASN A 75 1.10 11.83 -13.88
CA ASN A 75 1.61 10.47 -14.05
C ASN A 75 1.50 9.62 -12.78
N SER A 76 0.54 9.92 -11.89
CA SER A 76 0.38 9.22 -10.60
C SER A 76 0.27 7.70 -10.76
N GLU A 77 -0.52 7.22 -11.73
CA GLU A 77 -0.71 5.79 -11.99
C GLU A 77 0.62 5.09 -12.33
N ALA A 78 1.36 5.60 -13.31
CA ALA A 78 2.65 5.04 -13.72
C ALA A 78 3.70 5.04 -12.59
N ILE A 79 3.72 6.09 -11.75
CA ILE A 79 4.61 6.17 -10.58
C ILE A 79 4.28 5.04 -9.59
N LEU A 80 2.99 4.83 -9.30
CA LEU A 80 2.53 3.85 -8.32
C LEU A 80 2.67 2.41 -8.83
N GLU A 81 2.47 2.19 -10.14
CA GLU A 81 2.75 0.91 -10.79
C GLU A 81 4.23 0.55 -10.72
N HIS A 82 5.11 1.49 -11.10
CA HIS A 82 6.55 1.27 -11.03
C HIS A 82 7.01 0.94 -9.60
N PHE A 83 6.47 1.63 -8.60
CA PHE A 83 6.78 1.31 -7.21
C PHE A 83 6.24 -0.06 -6.78
N CYS A 84 5.04 -0.45 -7.20
CA CYS A 84 4.52 -1.80 -6.93
C CYS A 84 5.46 -2.89 -7.44
N GLU A 85 6.04 -2.72 -8.64
CA GLU A 85 6.96 -3.70 -9.23
C GLU A 85 8.24 -3.87 -8.41
N GLN A 86 8.67 -2.84 -7.69
CA GLN A 86 9.86 -2.84 -6.83
C GLN A 86 9.63 -3.48 -5.44
N ILE A 87 8.38 -3.80 -5.08
CA ILE A 87 8.09 -4.43 -3.78
C ILE A 87 8.31 -5.95 -3.89
N ASP A 88 9.38 -6.43 -3.27
CA ASP A 88 9.75 -7.86 -3.24
C ASP A 88 8.72 -8.73 -2.50
N GLU A 89 8.16 -8.23 -1.39
CA GLU A 89 7.21 -8.97 -0.56
C GLU A 89 5.83 -9.08 -1.24
N PRO A 90 5.39 -10.28 -1.68
CA PRO A 90 4.21 -10.40 -2.54
C PRO A 90 2.91 -9.92 -1.88
N ARG A 91 2.78 -10.14 -0.56
CA ARG A 91 1.60 -9.71 0.21
C ARG A 91 1.53 -8.19 0.33
N LEU A 92 2.68 -7.55 0.57
CA LEU A 92 2.78 -6.10 0.66
C LEU A 92 2.48 -5.45 -0.68
N ARG A 93 3.04 -6.01 -1.77
CA ARG A 93 2.75 -5.56 -3.14
C ARG A 93 1.26 -5.62 -3.45
N LEU A 94 0.60 -6.74 -3.14
CA LEU A 94 -0.84 -6.90 -3.37
C LEU A 94 -1.67 -5.92 -2.53
N ALA A 95 -1.33 -5.74 -1.26
CA ALA A 95 -2.03 -4.82 -0.37
C ALA A 95 -1.88 -3.36 -0.84
N PHE A 96 -0.67 -2.98 -1.27
CA PHE A 96 -0.40 -1.65 -1.80
C PHE A 96 -1.17 -1.41 -3.09
N ALA A 97 -1.06 -2.32 -4.08
CA ALA A 97 -1.81 -2.24 -5.34
C ALA A 97 -3.32 -2.17 -5.14
N ALA A 98 -3.86 -2.83 -4.11
CA ALA A 98 -5.26 -2.75 -3.75
C ALA A 98 -5.63 -1.38 -3.14
N ALA A 99 -4.78 -0.84 -2.25
CA ALA A 99 -4.98 0.46 -1.62
C ALA A 99 -4.99 1.60 -2.64
N VAL A 100 -4.07 1.57 -3.62
CA VAL A 100 -3.95 2.61 -4.66
C VAL A 100 -4.82 2.35 -5.91
N GLY A 101 -5.65 1.31 -5.90
CA GLY A 101 -6.62 1.05 -6.97
C GLY A 101 -6.09 0.31 -8.22
N ILE A 102 -4.79 0.05 -8.32
CA ILE A 102 -4.15 -0.66 -9.46
C ILE A 102 -4.66 -2.10 -9.61
N ALA A 103 -4.94 -2.80 -8.50
CA ALA A 103 -5.35 -4.21 -8.52
C ALA A 103 -6.68 -4.47 -9.25
N ARG A 104 -7.44 -3.41 -9.58
CA ARG A 104 -8.70 -3.52 -10.32
C ARG A 104 -8.52 -3.54 -11.84
N SER A 105 -7.44 -3.00 -12.40
CA SER A 105 -7.22 -2.95 -13.85
C SER A 105 -6.90 -4.33 -14.47
N ASN A 106 -6.31 -5.25 -13.71
CA ASN A 106 -5.93 -6.59 -14.21
C ASN A 106 -6.92 -7.71 -13.83
N ARG A 107 -8.02 -7.39 -13.13
CA ARG A 107 -9.03 -8.39 -12.78
C ARG A 107 -10.23 -8.21 -13.71
N ALA A 108 -10.39 -9.14 -14.65
CA ALA A 108 -11.66 -9.34 -15.34
C ALA A 108 -12.79 -9.29 -14.29
N PRO A 109 -13.91 -8.58 -14.55
CA PRO A 109 -14.99 -8.47 -13.59
C PRO A 109 -15.33 -9.86 -13.07
N PRO A 110 -15.49 -10.06 -11.75
CA PRO A 110 -15.88 -11.36 -11.23
C PRO A 110 -17.14 -11.79 -12.00
N ALA A 111 -17.08 -12.97 -12.61
CA ALA A 111 -18.19 -13.53 -13.37
C ALA A 111 -19.48 -13.31 -12.57
N ALA A 112 -20.50 -12.76 -13.25
CA ALA A 112 -21.73 -12.26 -12.66
C ALA A 112 -22.18 -13.12 -11.46
N ARG A 113 -22.45 -12.45 -10.32
CA ARG A 113 -22.97 -13.10 -9.11
C ARG A 113 -24.04 -14.11 -9.52
N PRO A 114 -23.97 -15.39 -9.09
CA PRO A 114 -25.04 -16.32 -9.36
C PRO A 114 -26.35 -15.70 -8.87
N LYS A 115 -27.38 -15.70 -9.74
CA LYS A 115 -28.70 -15.13 -9.48
C LYS A 115 -29.11 -15.47 -8.04
N ARG A 116 -29.39 -14.44 -7.25
CA ARG A 116 -29.90 -14.57 -5.88
C ARG A 116 -31.20 -15.36 -5.97
N ASN A 117 -31.16 -16.67 -5.71
CA ASN A 117 -32.35 -17.51 -5.73
C ASN A 117 -33.32 -16.97 -4.68
N HIS A 118 -34.39 -16.31 -5.14
CA HIS A 118 -35.48 -15.85 -4.26
C HIS A 118 -36.23 -17.03 -3.62
N ASP A 119 -36.01 -18.25 -4.11
CA ASP A 119 -36.62 -19.47 -3.60
C ASP A 119 -35.93 -20.05 -2.35
N LEU A 120 -34.87 -19.42 -1.83
CA LEU A 120 -34.20 -19.88 -0.60
C LEU A 120 -35.13 -19.89 0.63
N PHE A 121 -36.24 -19.15 0.57
CA PHE A 121 -37.26 -19.09 1.63
C PHE A 121 -38.59 -19.73 1.22
N ARG A 122 -38.64 -20.42 0.08
CA ARG A 122 -39.85 -21.12 -0.38
C ARG A 122 -40.11 -22.31 0.55
N GLY A 123 -41.11 -22.18 1.41
CA GLY A 123 -41.50 -23.21 2.38
C GLY A 123 -41.26 -22.86 3.84
N LEU A 124 -40.65 -21.70 4.15
CA LEU A 124 -40.68 -21.19 5.52
C LEU A 124 -42.01 -20.49 5.79
N PRO A 125 -42.66 -20.75 6.95
CA PRO A 125 -43.88 -20.06 7.30
C PRO A 125 -43.59 -18.56 7.44
N ALA A 126 -44.35 -17.73 6.71
CA ALA A 126 -44.24 -16.28 6.81
C ALA A 126 -44.45 -15.87 8.27
N ARG A 127 -43.53 -15.06 8.80
CA ARG A 127 -43.61 -14.56 10.17
C ARG A 127 -44.90 -13.76 10.30
N ARG A 128 -45.87 -14.27 11.08
CA ARG A 128 -47.12 -13.55 11.35
C ARG A 128 -46.77 -12.20 11.94
N THR A 129 -47.15 -11.14 11.26
CA THR A 129 -47.14 -9.79 11.82
C THR A 129 -48.16 -9.79 12.95
N ALA A 130 -47.69 -9.74 14.18
CA ALA A 130 -48.55 -9.44 15.31
C ALA A 130 -48.99 -7.98 15.18
N SER A 131 -50.26 -7.77 14.83
CA SER A 131 -50.89 -6.46 14.94
C SER A 131 -51.11 -6.17 16.42
N LEU A 132 -50.69 -4.98 16.85
CA LEU A 132 -51.08 -4.34 18.11
C LEU A 132 -52.51 -3.80 18.00
#